data_AF-A0A966MJR8-F1
#
_entry.id   AF-A0A966MJR8-F1
#
_cell.length_a   1.000
_cell.length_b   1.000
_cell.length_c   1.000
_cell.angle_alpha   90.00
_cell.angle_beta   90.00
_cell.angle_gamma   90.00
#
_symmetry.space_group_name_H-M   'P 1'
#
loop_
_entity.id
_entity.type
_entity.pdbx_description
1 polymer ?
#
loop_
_entity_poly.entity_id
_entity_poly.type
_entity_poly.pdbx_seq_one_letter_code
_entity_poly.pdbx_strand_id
1 'polypeptide(L)' 'MPYARINMAEFKTRDEMIKTLAVLKNDIKSVFPEIGAFTAIETGETSILTISVYDDTKT' A
#
# COMPACT_ATOMS: atom_id res chain seq x y z
N MET A 1 -6.23 -9.43 17.22
CA MET A 1 -6.94 -8.18 16.91
C MET A 1 -6.40 -7.61 15.62
N PRO A 2 -7.24 -7.37 14.59
CA PRO A 2 -6.77 -6.83 13.32
C PRO A 2 -6.01 -5.52 13.55
N TYR A 3 -4.95 -5.32 12.77
CA TYR A 3 -4.09 -4.14 12.90
C TYR A 3 -3.88 -3.49 11.53
N ALA A 4 -3.64 -2.18 11.55
CA ALA A 4 -3.36 -1.41 10.34
C ALA A 4 -1.90 -0.92 10.35
N ARG A 5 -1.26 -0.96 9.19
CA ARG A 5 0.00 -0.28 8.92
C ARG A 5 -0.29 0.91 8.02
N ILE A 6 0.25 2.07 8.41
CA ILE A 6 0.16 3.31 7.65
C ILE A 6 1.58 3.68 7.25
N ASN A 7 1.84 3.76 5.95
CA ASN A 7 3.16 4.14 5.43
C ASN A 7 3.01 5.26 4.41
N MET A 8 3.93 6.22 4.44
CA MET A 8 4.05 7.25 3.43
C MET A 8 5.33 7.03 2.61
N ALA A 9 5.23 7.20 1.30
CA ALA A 9 6.35 7.10 0.39
C ALA A 9 6.41 8.31 -0.53
N GLU A 10 7.62 8.79 -0.77
CA GLU A 10 7.93 9.82 -1.76
C GLU A 10 8.71 9.20 -2.92
N PHE A 11 8.45 9.70 -4.12
CA PHE A 11 9.04 9.24 -5.36
C PHE A 11 9.79 10.37 -6.05
N LYS A 12 10.73 10.01 -6.92
CA LYS A 12 11.52 11.00 -7.66
C LYS A 12 10.69 11.65 -8.76
N THR A 13 9.74 10.91 -9.34
CA THR A 13 8.87 11.38 -10.43
C THR A 13 7.43 10.89 -10.26
N ARG A 14 6.49 11.60 -10.91
CA ARG A 14 5.07 11.22 -10.93
C ARG A 14 4.84 9.89 -11.66
N ASP A 15 5.59 9.62 -12.72
CA ASP A 15 5.47 8.36 -13.48
C ASP A 15 5.89 7.14 -12.64
N GLU A 16 6.98 7.25 -11.88
CA GLU A 16 7.40 6.21 -10.93
C GLU A 16 6.33 5.94 -9.88
N MET A 17 5.72 7.02 -9.34
CA MET A 17 4.64 6.92 -8.38
C MET A 17 3.43 6.17 -8.97
N ILE A 18 2.95 6.59 -10.15
CA ILE A 18 1.78 5.98 -10.82
C ILE A 18 2.04 4.50 -11.13
N LYS A 19 3.23 4.17 -11.65
CA LYS A 19 3.61 2.79 -11.96
C LYS A 19 3.64 1.93 -10.70
N THR A 20 4.22 2.44 -9.61
CA THR A 20 4.24 1.74 -8.32
C THR A 20 2.83 1.52 -7.78
N LEU A 21 1.98 2.55 -7.83
CA LEU A 21 0.59 2.47 -7.38
C LEU A 21 -0.21 1.41 -8.17
N ALA A 22 0.01 1.32 -9.48
CA ALA A 22 -0.64 0.35 -10.35
C ALA A 22 -0.23 -1.10 -9.99
N VAL A 23 1.07 -1.34 -9.79
CA VAL A 23 1.59 -2.64 -9.37
C VAL A 23 1.03 -3.03 -8.00
N LEU A 24 1.07 -2.10 -7.03
CA LEU A 24 0.52 -2.38 -5.70
C LEU A 24 -0.96 -2.72 -5.79
N LYS A 25 -1.79 -1.93 -6.48
CA LYS A 25 -3.24 -2.21 -6.56
C LYS A 25 -3.57 -3.57 -7.20
N ASN A 26 -2.83 -3.98 -8.22
CA ASN A 26 -3.11 -5.23 -8.94
C ASN A 26 -2.53 -6.45 -8.22
N ASP A 27 -1.35 -6.31 -7.60
CA ASP A 27 -0.55 -7.45 -7.15
C ASP A 27 -0.42 -7.54 -5.63
N ILE A 28 -1.05 -6.65 -4.83
CA ILE A 28 -0.84 -6.60 -3.37
C ILE A 28 -1.10 -7.95 -2.68
N LYS A 29 -2.10 -8.71 -3.11
CA LYS A 29 -2.42 -10.04 -2.57
C LYS A 29 -1.38 -11.11 -2.94
N SER A 30 -0.66 -10.92 -4.05
CA SER A 30 0.45 -11.80 -4.42
C SER A 30 1.71 -11.49 -3.62
N VAL A 31 1.93 -10.22 -3.25
CA VAL A 31 3.10 -9.78 -2.47
C VAL A 31 2.90 -9.97 -0.97
N PHE A 32 1.70 -9.69 -0.47
CA PHE A 32 1.30 -9.84 0.93
C PHE A 32 0.02 -10.68 1.01
N PRO A 33 0.13 -12.03 0.94
CA PRO A 33 -1.03 -12.92 0.99
C PRO A 33 -1.93 -12.72 2.22
N GLU A 34 -1.33 -12.34 3.34
CA GLU A 34 -1.99 -12.13 4.64
C GLU A 34 -2.72 -10.78 4.76
N ILE A 35 -2.61 -9.90 3.77
CA ILE A 35 -3.28 -8.60 3.81
C ILE A 35 -4.80 -8.79 3.70
N GLY A 36 -5.58 -8.26 4.64
CA GLY A 36 -7.04 -8.28 4.60
C GLY A 36 -7.60 -7.22 3.67
N ALA A 37 -7.08 -5.99 3.77
CA ALA A 37 -7.46 -4.87 2.93
C ALA A 37 -6.28 -3.94 2.65
N PHE A 38 -6.29 -3.28 1.49
CA PHE A 38 -5.27 -2.33 1.07
C PHE A 38 -5.91 -1.13 0.39
N THR A 39 -5.46 0.06 0.72
CA THR A 39 -5.76 1.27 -0.05
C THR A 39 -4.52 2.16 -0.13
N ALA A 40 -4.46 2.95 -1.19
CA ALA A 40 -3.41 3.92 -1.42
C ALA A 40 -4.03 5.23 -1.90
N ILE A 41 -3.59 6.33 -1.31
CA ILE A 41 -4.12 7.67 -1.46
C ILE A 41 -2.97 8.55 -1.94
N GLU A 42 -3.15 9.25 -3.07
CA GLU A 42 -2.21 10.29 -3.49
C GLU A 42 -2.25 11.45 -2.48
N THR A 43 -1.09 11.80 -1.93
CA THR A 43 -0.95 12.91 -0.97
C THR A 43 -0.27 14.13 -1.57
N GLY A 44 0.29 14.01 -2.77
CA GLY A 44 0.98 15.08 -3.50
C GLY A 44 1.32 14.65 -4.92
N GLU A 45 2.11 15.46 -5.62
CA GLU A 45 2.49 15.17 -7.01
C GLU A 45 3.31 13.89 -7.15
N THR A 46 4.17 13.61 -6.16
CA THR A 46 5.10 12.47 -6.11
C THR A 46 5.05 11.73 -4.78
N SER A 47 3.95 11.79 -4.03
CA SER A 47 3.83 11.12 -2.74
C SER A 47 2.50 10.38 -2.57
N ILE A 48 2.57 9.24 -1.87
CA ILE A 48 1.41 8.41 -1.56
C ILE A 48 1.39 8.03 -0.09
N LEU A 49 0.20 7.96 0.48
CA LEU A 49 -0.09 7.32 1.75
C LEU A 49 -0.73 5.95 1.47
N THR A 50 -0.26 4.91 2.13
CA THR A 50 -0.82 3.57 2.05
C THR A 50 -1.37 3.15 3.41
N ILE A 51 -2.51 2.46 3.37
CA ILE A 51 -3.13 1.83 4.54
C ILE A 51 -3.32 0.35 4.21
N SER A 52 -2.67 -0.50 4.98
CA SER A 52 -2.78 -1.95 4.87
C SER A 52 -3.32 -2.52 6.18
N VAL A 53 -4.42 -3.27 6.09
CA VAL A 53 -5.07 -3.92 7.23
C VAL A 53 -4.76 -5.41 7.16
N TYR A 54 -4.33 -5.96 8.29
CA TYR A 54 -3.98 -7.36 8.46
C TYR A 54 -4.87 -7.97 9.53
N ASP A 55 -5.27 -9.21 9.30
CA ASP A 55 -5.81 -10.03 10.38
C ASP A 55 -4.67 -10.43 11.32
N ASP A 56 -4.98 -10.50 12.61
CA ASP A 56 -4.04 -11.02 13.59
C ASP A 56 -3.95 -12.53 13.42
N THR A 57 -2.88 -12.98 12.78
CA THR A 57 -2.47 -14.37 12.85
C THR A 57 -1.96 -14.60 14.28
N LYS A 58 -2.87 -14.99 15.18
CA LYS A 58 -2.47 -15.66 16.41
C LYS A 58 -1.71 -16.93 16.02
N THR A 59 -0.39 -16.87 15.98
CA THR A 59 0.47 -18.03 16.25
C THR A 59 0.36 -18.42 17.71
#